data_AF-A0A800A761-F1
#
_entry.id   AF-A0A800A761-F1
#
_cell.length_a   1.000
_cell.length_b   1.000
_cell.length_c   1.000
_cell.angle_alpha   90.00
_cell.angle_beta   90.00
_cell.angle_gamma   90.00
#
_symmetry.space_group_name_H-M   'P 1'
#
loop_
_entity.id
_entity.type
_entity.pdbx_description
1 polymer ?
#
loop_
_entity_poly.entity_id
_entity_poly.type
_entity_poly.pdbx_seq_one_letter_code
_entity_poly.pdbx_strand_id
1 'polypeptide(L)'
;MLRKRVRAAGVAVLLAVAMVVPTAAATPANETTVDVIVVLNAAPGASVAAQNRAAAAAVAADYGLAAKWTYGTALVGFAASVPEARLAALEADPRVAYVDTDDVYTVIGAHTGGAEPQTSNGQTVPWGISRTGADTNPNEGTGIQVYVIDTGIDSDHPDLAANIGNGFAATPCRGRGCNERWDDDHGHGTHVSGTIGAIDNTIGVLGMASEVTLHAVKVCTRAGRCSGSDIIAGIDWVAQDVAANGYGGQAVVNMSLGGGGS
;
A
#
# COMPACT_ATOMS: atom_id res chain seq x y z
N MET A 1 88.71 27.17 4.89
CA MET A 1 87.76 26.39 5.71
C MET A 1 86.54 26.07 4.85
N LEU A 2 86.52 24.87 4.23
CA LEU A 2 85.49 24.47 3.25
C LEU A 2 84.59 23.39 3.87
N ARG A 3 83.30 23.69 4.08
CA ARG A 3 82.32 22.76 4.68
C ARG A 3 81.80 21.77 3.63
N LYS A 4 82.09 20.47 3.80
CA LYS A 4 81.45 19.38 3.06
C LYS A 4 80.03 19.15 3.59
N ARG A 5 79.02 19.16 2.71
CA ARG A 5 77.64 18.75 3.02
C ARG A 5 77.44 17.29 2.57
N VAL A 6 77.04 16.43 3.50
CA VAL A 6 76.60 15.05 3.24
C VAL A 6 75.10 15.09 2.93
N ARG A 7 74.66 14.44 1.84
CA ARG A 7 73.23 14.20 1.55
C ARG A 7 72.93 12.73 1.83
N ALA A 8 72.00 12.47 2.75
CA ALA A 8 71.43 11.15 3.00
C ALA A 8 70.30 10.88 1.99
N ALA A 9 70.30 9.70 1.39
CA ALA A 9 69.21 9.22 0.53
C ALA A 9 68.25 8.38 1.39
N GLY A 10 67.00 8.82 1.53
CA GLY A 10 65.92 8.05 2.13
C GLY A 10 65.15 7.27 1.06
N VAL A 11 65.05 5.95 1.22
CA VAL A 11 64.23 5.07 0.39
C VAL A 11 62.82 5.01 1.00
N ALA A 12 61.81 5.45 0.26
CA ALA A 12 60.41 5.30 0.64
C ALA A 12 59.85 3.98 0.06
N VAL A 13 59.40 3.08 0.93
CA VAL A 13 58.69 1.86 0.55
C VAL A 13 57.19 2.16 0.54
N LEU A 14 56.55 2.13 -0.63
CA LEU A 14 55.10 2.16 -0.75
C LEU A 14 54.53 0.75 -0.55
N LEU A 15 53.72 0.55 0.49
CA LEU A 15 52.84 -0.62 0.60
C LEU A 15 51.52 -0.30 -0.12
N ALA A 16 51.24 -0.97 -1.24
CA ALA A 16 49.94 -0.93 -1.88
C ALA A 16 49.02 -1.98 -1.25
N VAL A 17 48.01 -1.55 -0.51
CA VAL A 17 46.92 -2.42 -0.03
C VAL A 17 45.90 -2.53 -1.16
N ALA A 18 45.80 -3.71 -1.78
CA ALA A 18 44.76 -3.99 -2.77
C ALA A 18 43.41 -4.16 -2.06
N MET A 19 42.53 -3.18 -2.17
CA MET A 19 41.13 -3.33 -1.77
C MET A 19 40.42 -4.20 -2.81
N VAL A 20 40.05 -5.42 -2.42
CA VAL A 20 39.12 -6.24 -3.20
C VAL A 20 37.73 -5.68 -2.97
N VAL A 21 37.21 -4.93 -3.94
CA VAL A 21 35.81 -4.52 -3.96
C VAL A 21 34.99 -5.73 -4.40
N PRO A 22 34.02 -6.23 -3.59
CA PRO A 22 33.15 -7.30 -4.04
C PRO A 22 32.30 -6.76 -5.19
N THR A 23 32.50 -7.30 -6.40
CA THR A 23 31.63 -7.03 -7.53
C THR A 23 30.30 -7.71 -7.26
N ALA A 24 29.26 -6.95 -6.94
CA ALA A 24 27.89 -7.44 -7.01
C ALA A 24 27.67 -8.00 -8.42
N ALA A 25 27.39 -9.30 -8.51
CA ALA A 25 27.07 -9.92 -9.79
C ALA A 25 25.83 -9.20 -10.33
N ALA A 26 25.99 -8.49 -11.45
CA ALA A 26 24.88 -7.89 -12.15
C ALA A 26 23.94 -9.02 -12.61
N THR A 27 22.68 -8.94 -12.21
CA THR A 27 21.62 -9.82 -12.69
C THR A 27 21.59 -9.76 -14.22
N PRO A 28 21.67 -10.88 -14.94
CA PRO A 28 21.66 -10.85 -16.41
C PRO A 28 20.34 -10.26 -16.90
N ALA A 29 20.43 -9.27 -17.78
CA ALA A 29 19.31 -8.41 -18.22
C ALA A 29 18.24 -9.12 -19.09
N ASN A 30 18.12 -10.44 -19.03
CA ASN A 30 17.27 -11.23 -19.93
C ASN A 30 16.63 -12.46 -19.25
N GLU A 31 16.57 -12.50 -17.92
CA GLU A 31 15.93 -13.58 -17.19
C GLU A 31 14.41 -13.31 -17.10
N THR A 32 13.58 -14.27 -17.51
CA THR A 32 12.12 -14.19 -17.34
C THR A 32 11.79 -14.22 -15.85
N THR A 33 11.00 -13.25 -15.40
CA THR A 33 10.55 -13.11 -14.02
C THR A 33 9.05 -13.27 -13.90
N VAL A 34 8.62 -13.84 -12.78
CA VAL A 34 7.21 -13.93 -12.37
C VAL A 34 7.05 -13.14 -11.07
N ASP A 35 6.03 -12.29 -11.01
CA ASP A 35 5.67 -11.60 -9.77
C ASP A 35 4.90 -12.57 -8.87
N VAL A 36 5.40 -12.75 -7.65
CA VAL A 36 4.85 -13.71 -6.69
C VAL A 36 4.69 -13.11 -5.31
N ILE A 37 3.77 -13.69 -4.55
CA ILE A 37 3.61 -13.52 -3.12
C ILE A 37 4.12 -14.79 -2.44
N VAL A 38 5.10 -14.62 -1.55
CA VAL A 38 5.73 -15.71 -0.81
C VAL A 38 5.26 -15.64 0.63
N VAL A 39 4.57 -16.68 1.10
CA VAL A 39 4.07 -16.77 2.48
C VAL A 39 4.96 -17.71 3.26
N LEU A 40 5.33 -17.30 4.48
CA LEU A 40 6.23 -18.05 5.36
C LEU A 40 5.47 -18.81 6.45
N ASN A 41 6.10 -19.86 6.96
CA ASN A 41 5.64 -20.66 8.10
C ASN A 41 5.82 -19.88 9.42
N ALA A 42 5.07 -18.80 9.61
CA ALA A 42 5.10 -17.97 10.81
C ALA A 42 3.72 -17.38 11.12
N ALA A 43 3.43 -17.19 12.41
CA ALA A 43 2.18 -16.59 12.85
C ALA A 43 2.21 -15.06 12.65
N PRO A 44 1.21 -14.47 11.96
CA PRO A 44 1.13 -13.03 11.80
C PRO A 44 0.63 -12.34 13.07
N GLY A 45 0.88 -11.04 13.20
CA GLY A 45 0.31 -10.23 14.28
C GLY A 45 1.00 -8.89 14.50
N ALA A 46 0.23 -7.87 14.89
CA ALA A 46 0.73 -6.49 15.01
C ALA A 46 1.88 -6.35 16.02
N SER A 47 1.84 -7.10 17.13
CA SER A 47 2.87 -7.08 18.17
C SER A 47 4.22 -7.66 17.73
N VAL A 48 4.23 -8.51 16.69
CA VAL A 48 5.43 -9.19 16.15
C VAL A 48 5.75 -8.75 14.72
N ALA A 49 5.02 -7.76 14.19
CA ALA A 49 5.08 -7.37 12.79
C ALA A 49 6.49 -6.99 12.31
N ALA A 50 7.26 -6.26 13.11
CA ALA A 50 8.63 -5.88 12.77
C ALA A 50 9.57 -7.09 12.65
N GLN A 51 9.42 -8.07 13.53
CA GLN A 51 10.21 -9.31 13.52
C GLN A 51 9.84 -10.16 12.31
N ASN A 52 8.54 -10.29 12.03
CA ASN A 52 8.02 -11.01 10.88
C ASN A 52 8.49 -10.41 9.56
N ARG A 53 8.48 -9.08 9.42
CA ARG A 53 9.01 -8.41 8.22
C ARG A 53 10.50 -8.60 8.05
N ALA A 54 11.27 -8.55 9.15
CA ALA A 54 12.70 -8.80 9.11
C ALA A 54 13.00 -10.25 8.67
N ALA A 55 12.22 -11.23 9.15
CA ALA A 55 12.33 -12.62 8.72
C ALA A 55 12.01 -12.77 7.22
N ALA A 56 10.93 -12.14 6.74
CA ALA A 56 10.57 -12.14 5.33
C ALA A 56 11.65 -11.50 4.44
N ALA A 57 12.19 -10.35 4.87
CA ALA A 57 13.28 -9.68 4.17
C ALA A 57 14.55 -10.55 4.11
N ALA A 58 14.86 -11.29 5.18
CA ALA A 58 15.99 -12.20 5.21
C ALA A 58 15.84 -13.36 4.22
N VAL A 59 14.65 -13.98 4.15
CA VAL A 59 14.38 -15.02 3.13
C VAL A 59 14.54 -14.45 1.72
N ALA A 60 13.97 -13.28 1.43
CA ALA A 60 14.15 -12.64 0.12
C ALA A 60 15.63 -12.39 -0.21
N ALA A 61 16.40 -11.90 0.77
CA ALA A 61 17.82 -11.61 0.61
C ALA A 61 18.68 -12.86 0.37
N ASP A 62 18.38 -13.98 1.04
CA ASP A 62 19.07 -15.27 0.83
C ASP A 62 18.95 -15.75 -0.62
N TYR A 63 17.83 -15.43 -1.27
CA TYR A 63 17.60 -15.73 -2.68
C TYR A 63 18.09 -14.63 -3.60
N GLY A 64 18.64 -13.52 -3.12
CA GLY A 64 19.06 -12.38 -3.94
C GLY A 64 17.87 -11.70 -4.63
N LEU A 65 16.76 -11.56 -3.92
CA LEU A 65 15.53 -10.91 -4.36
C LEU A 65 15.39 -9.54 -3.68
N ALA A 66 14.93 -8.55 -4.44
CA ALA A 66 14.46 -7.30 -3.88
C ALA A 66 12.96 -7.40 -3.62
N ALA A 67 12.56 -7.43 -2.35
CA ALA A 67 11.16 -7.45 -1.98
C ALA A 67 10.50 -6.09 -2.33
N LYS A 68 9.39 -6.13 -3.07
CA LYS A 68 8.47 -5.01 -3.26
C LYS A 68 7.82 -4.65 -1.93
N TRP A 69 7.36 -5.66 -1.20
CA TRP A 69 6.72 -5.55 0.11
C TRP A 69 7.22 -6.63 1.06
N THR A 70 7.22 -6.32 2.36
CA THR A 70 7.31 -7.32 3.43
C THR A 70 6.13 -7.14 4.38
N TYR A 71 5.49 -8.25 4.71
CA TYR A 71 4.28 -8.31 5.52
C TYR A 71 4.60 -8.97 6.86
N GLY A 72 3.89 -8.56 7.91
CA GLY A 72 4.09 -9.14 9.24
C GLY A 72 2.88 -9.18 10.14
N THR A 73 1.79 -8.54 9.75
CA THR A 73 0.57 -8.36 10.54
C THR A 73 -0.63 -9.10 9.96
N ALA A 74 -0.87 -8.97 8.64
CA ALA A 74 -1.96 -9.68 7.96
C ALA A 74 -1.54 -11.10 7.57
N LEU A 75 -0.31 -11.24 7.09
CA LEU A 75 0.39 -12.49 6.87
C LEU A 75 1.89 -12.28 7.12
N VAL A 76 2.67 -13.35 7.16
CA VAL A 76 4.14 -13.26 7.23
C VAL A 76 4.71 -13.68 5.89
N GLY A 77 5.41 -12.75 5.21
CA GLY A 77 5.80 -13.00 3.83
C GLY A 77 6.33 -11.77 3.11
N PHE A 78 6.58 -11.91 1.82
CA PHE A 78 7.01 -10.83 0.95
C PHE A 78 6.47 -10.99 -0.47
N ALA A 79 6.40 -9.88 -1.21
CA ALA A 79 6.14 -9.91 -2.65
C ALA A 79 7.40 -9.51 -3.41
N ALA A 80 7.70 -10.19 -4.51
CA ALA A 80 8.88 -9.91 -5.34
C ALA A 80 8.72 -10.43 -6.77
N SER A 81 9.45 -9.81 -7.70
CA SER A 81 9.68 -10.39 -9.03
C SER A 81 10.79 -11.44 -8.93
N VAL A 82 10.44 -12.70 -9.16
CA VAL A 82 11.33 -13.85 -9.00
C VAL A 82 11.66 -14.41 -10.39
N PRO A 83 12.94 -14.55 -10.75
CA PRO A 83 13.33 -15.31 -11.93
C PRO A 83 12.81 -16.73 -11.88
N GLU A 84 12.21 -17.20 -12.98
CA GLU A 84 11.54 -18.52 -13.04
C GLU A 84 12.45 -19.66 -12.58
N ALA A 85 13.75 -19.58 -12.89
CA ALA A 85 14.75 -20.58 -12.49
C ALA A 85 14.93 -20.71 -10.96
N ARG A 86 14.52 -19.71 -10.18
CA ARG A 86 14.61 -19.71 -8.71
C ARG A 86 13.31 -20.14 -8.02
N LEU A 87 12.19 -20.24 -8.75
CA LEU A 87 10.87 -20.48 -8.14
C LEU A 87 10.82 -21.83 -7.41
N ALA A 88 11.25 -22.91 -8.05
CA ALA A 88 11.25 -24.24 -7.45
C ALA A 88 12.14 -24.34 -6.19
N ALA A 89 13.26 -23.61 -6.17
CA ALA A 89 14.14 -23.56 -5.00
C ALA A 89 13.52 -22.75 -3.85
N LEU A 90 12.74 -21.72 -4.17
CA LEU A 90 12.02 -20.91 -3.18
C LEU A 90 10.82 -21.68 -2.60
N GLU A 91 10.06 -22.39 -3.43
CA GLU A 91 8.97 -23.27 -3.00
C GLU A 91 9.44 -24.43 -2.11
N ALA A 92 10.67 -24.91 -2.31
CA ALA A 92 11.26 -25.97 -1.51
C ALA A 92 11.90 -25.50 -0.20
N ASP A 93 11.97 -24.19 0.07
CA ASP A 93 12.54 -23.66 1.32
C ASP A 93 11.65 -24.07 2.51
N PRO A 94 12.18 -24.73 3.57
CA PRO A 94 11.37 -25.14 4.72
C PRO A 94 10.73 -23.97 5.49
N ARG A 95 11.20 -22.74 5.28
CA ARG A 95 10.60 -21.52 5.86
C ARG A 95 9.38 -21.06 5.08
N VAL A 96 9.24 -21.45 3.82
CA VAL A 96 8.13 -21.07 2.93
C VAL A 96 6.95 -22.02 3.14
N ALA A 97 5.77 -21.44 3.34
CA ALA A 97 4.51 -22.17 3.42
C ALA A 97 3.97 -22.47 2.02
N TYR A 98 3.93 -21.44 1.17
CA TYR A 98 3.57 -21.54 -0.25
C TYR A 98 4.03 -20.28 -1.00
N VAL A 99 4.06 -20.39 -2.33
CA VAL A 99 4.25 -19.29 -3.26
C VAL A 99 3.02 -19.22 -4.14
N ASP A 100 2.50 -18.02 -4.37
CA ASP A 100 1.35 -17.76 -5.23
C ASP A 100 1.66 -16.62 -6.21
N THR A 101 0.98 -16.58 -7.35
CA THR A 101 1.18 -15.50 -8.33
C THR A 101 0.59 -14.19 -7.83
N ASP A 102 1.27 -13.08 -8.14
CA ASP A 102 0.74 -11.74 -7.83
C ASP A 102 -0.31 -11.33 -8.87
N ASP A 103 -1.54 -11.80 -8.66
CA ASP A 103 -2.65 -11.54 -9.57
C ASP A 103 -3.11 -10.06 -9.53
N VAL A 104 -3.69 -9.62 -10.64
CA VAL A 104 -4.20 -8.24 -10.79
C VAL A 104 -5.72 -8.21 -10.72
N TYR A 105 -6.21 -7.36 -9.82
CA TYR A 105 -7.61 -7.07 -9.59
C TYR A 105 -7.96 -5.70 -10.17
N THR A 106 -9.26 -5.40 -10.26
CA THR A 106 -9.76 -4.12 -10.73
C THR A 106 -10.85 -3.57 -9.83
N VAL A 107 -11.00 -2.25 -9.80
CA VAL A 107 -12.17 -1.59 -9.21
C VAL A 107 -13.47 -2.06 -9.89
N ILE A 108 -14.52 -2.27 -9.10
CA ILE A 108 -15.82 -2.76 -9.60
C ILE A 108 -16.75 -1.56 -9.83
N GLY A 109 -17.40 -1.50 -10.99
CA GLY A 109 -18.38 -0.45 -11.27
C GLY A 109 -17.75 0.84 -11.80
N ALA A 110 -16.57 0.76 -12.42
CA ALA A 110 -15.96 1.87 -13.14
C ALA A 110 -17.00 2.57 -14.05
N HIS A 111 -17.25 3.86 -13.79
CA HIS A 111 -18.25 4.63 -14.50
C HIS A 111 -17.91 4.74 -16.00
N THR A 112 -18.74 4.12 -16.85
CA THR A 112 -18.78 4.39 -18.29
C THR A 112 -19.80 5.48 -18.66
N GLY A 113 -20.48 6.07 -17.67
CA GLY A 113 -21.43 7.18 -17.84
C GLY A 113 -20.85 8.45 -17.24
N GLY A 114 -20.95 9.56 -17.98
CA GLY A 114 -20.57 10.88 -17.47
C GLY A 114 -21.37 11.24 -16.21
N ALA A 115 -20.76 12.02 -15.32
CA ALA A 115 -21.46 12.61 -14.19
C ALA A 115 -22.72 13.34 -14.71
N GLU A 116 -23.90 12.95 -14.22
CA GLU A 116 -25.08 13.79 -14.32
C GLU A 116 -24.73 15.12 -13.61
N PRO A 117 -24.82 16.28 -14.30
CA PRO A 117 -24.55 17.55 -13.65
C PRO A 117 -25.46 17.70 -12.44
N GLN A 118 -24.88 17.85 -11.25
CA GLN A 118 -25.64 18.25 -10.08
C GLN A 118 -26.18 19.66 -10.33
N THR A 119 -27.47 19.76 -10.66
CA THR A 119 -28.16 21.04 -10.90
C THR A 119 -28.73 21.66 -9.61
N SER A 120 -28.53 20.99 -8.46
CA SER A 120 -29.03 21.44 -7.16
C SER A 120 -28.02 22.35 -6.46
N ASN A 121 -28.48 23.52 -6.02
CA ASN A 121 -27.71 24.44 -5.19
C ASN A 121 -27.66 24.01 -3.70
N GLY A 122 -27.87 22.74 -3.41
CA GLY A 122 -28.03 22.21 -2.06
C GLY A 122 -27.70 20.73 -1.99
N GLN A 123 -27.57 20.21 -0.77
CA GLN A 123 -27.33 18.78 -0.54
C GLN A 123 -28.49 17.93 -1.05
N THR A 124 -28.15 16.78 -1.64
CA THR A 124 -29.11 15.77 -2.09
C THR A 124 -28.91 14.47 -1.32
N VAL A 125 -29.98 13.70 -1.13
CA VAL A 125 -29.89 12.35 -0.58
C VAL A 125 -29.94 11.37 -1.75
N PRO A 126 -28.83 10.67 -2.07
CA PRO A 126 -28.86 9.64 -3.11
C PRO A 126 -29.93 8.59 -2.79
N TRP A 127 -30.67 8.14 -3.80
CA TRP A 127 -31.81 7.23 -3.61
C TRP A 127 -31.45 5.95 -2.84
N GLY A 128 -30.21 5.46 -2.99
CA GLY A 128 -29.70 4.29 -2.27
C GLY A 128 -29.62 4.51 -0.75
N ILE A 129 -29.35 5.74 -0.32
CA ILE A 129 -29.35 6.16 1.08
C ILE A 129 -30.77 6.10 1.67
N SER A 130 -31.73 6.74 1.00
CA SER A 130 -33.13 6.66 1.44
C SER A 130 -33.69 5.25 1.36
N ARG A 131 -33.24 4.44 0.40
CA ARG A 131 -33.72 3.06 0.23
C ARG A 131 -33.34 2.16 1.40
N THR A 132 -32.20 2.39 2.05
CA THR A 132 -31.77 1.65 3.25
C THR A 132 -32.33 2.26 4.54
N GLY A 133 -32.87 3.48 4.48
CA GLY A 133 -33.35 4.25 5.64
C GLY A 133 -32.23 4.95 6.41
N ALA A 134 -31.01 5.02 5.86
CA ALA A 134 -29.86 5.64 6.51
C ALA A 134 -30.08 7.14 6.77
N ASP A 135 -30.79 7.83 5.88
CA ASP A 135 -31.17 9.25 6.00
C ASP A 135 -32.14 9.57 7.16
N THR A 136 -32.69 8.53 7.81
CA THR A 136 -33.56 8.68 8.99
C THR A 136 -32.97 8.04 10.25
N ASN A 137 -31.75 7.48 10.15
CA ASN A 137 -31.08 6.83 11.26
C ASN A 137 -30.37 7.87 12.13
N PRO A 138 -30.65 7.96 13.44
CA PRO A 138 -29.97 8.92 14.33
C PRO A 138 -28.52 8.54 14.65
N ASN A 139 -28.03 7.37 14.23
CA ASN A 139 -26.64 6.96 14.40
C ASN A 139 -25.86 7.17 13.10
N GLU A 140 -25.01 8.20 13.09
CA GLU A 140 -24.23 8.63 11.93
C GLU A 140 -22.79 8.06 11.93
N GLY A 141 -22.47 7.15 12.86
CA GLY A 141 -21.18 6.44 12.87
C GLY A 141 -20.04 7.15 13.61
N THR A 142 -20.35 8.09 14.50
CA THR A 142 -19.36 8.80 15.32
C THR A 142 -18.36 7.83 15.97
N GLY A 143 -17.07 8.08 15.77
CA GLY A 143 -15.98 7.27 16.35
C GLY A 143 -15.72 5.93 15.65
N ILE A 144 -16.45 5.59 14.58
CA ILE A 144 -16.15 4.43 13.74
C ILE A 144 -15.14 4.82 12.67
N GLN A 145 -14.13 3.98 12.50
CA GLN A 145 -13.08 4.12 11.49
C GLN A 145 -13.42 3.25 10.28
N VAL A 146 -13.43 3.82 9.09
CA VAL A 146 -13.70 3.09 7.85
C VAL A 146 -12.50 3.21 6.92
N TYR A 147 -11.83 2.09 6.69
CA TYR A 147 -10.68 1.98 5.80
C TYR A 147 -11.17 1.62 4.39
N VAL A 148 -10.98 2.53 3.44
CA VAL A 148 -11.38 2.38 2.05
C VAL A 148 -10.17 1.93 1.24
N ILE A 149 -10.09 0.62 0.99
CA ILE A 149 -9.03 -0.01 0.19
C ILE A 149 -9.41 0.07 -1.28
N ASP A 150 -8.89 1.09 -1.97
CA ASP A 150 -9.37 1.50 -3.30
C ASP A 150 -8.31 2.33 -4.07
N THR A 151 -8.73 3.25 -4.95
CA THR A 151 -7.88 4.18 -5.71
C THR A 151 -7.44 5.41 -4.92
N GLY A 152 -7.81 5.54 -3.65
CA GLY A 152 -7.53 6.69 -2.81
C GLY A 152 -8.79 7.47 -2.44
N ILE A 153 -8.62 8.59 -1.76
CA ILE A 153 -9.69 9.55 -1.45
C ILE A 153 -9.16 10.94 -1.74
N ASP A 154 -9.94 11.78 -2.41
CA ASP A 154 -9.63 13.20 -2.57
C ASP A 154 -9.62 13.92 -1.21
N SER A 155 -8.42 14.20 -0.69
CA SER A 155 -8.20 14.73 0.67
C SER A 155 -8.79 16.11 0.93
N ASP A 156 -9.00 16.93 -0.11
CA ASP A 156 -9.52 18.29 0.02
C ASP A 156 -10.95 18.45 -0.55
N HIS A 157 -11.62 17.34 -0.88
CA HIS A 157 -13.00 17.38 -1.34
C HIS A 157 -13.91 18.00 -0.27
N PRO A 158 -14.65 19.08 -0.58
CA PRO A 158 -15.35 19.87 0.44
C PRO A 158 -16.47 19.10 1.17
N ASP A 159 -16.96 18.03 0.55
CA ASP A 159 -18.00 17.15 1.11
C ASP A 159 -17.46 15.94 1.88
N LEU A 160 -16.13 15.80 1.97
CA LEU A 160 -15.46 14.67 2.63
C LEU A 160 -14.40 15.11 3.64
N ALA A 161 -13.70 16.21 3.39
CA ALA A 161 -12.48 16.59 4.10
C ALA A 161 -12.62 16.64 5.63
N ALA A 162 -13.81 16.94 6.16
CA ALA A 162 -14.06 16.95 7.60
C ALA A 162 -14.05 15.55 8.24
N ASN A 163 -14.30 14.50 7.46
CA ASN A 163 -14.31 13.10 7.88
C ASN A 163 -13.02 12.34 7.54
N ILE A 164 -12.07 12.96 6.83
CA ILE A 164 -10.86 12.26 6.38
C ILE A 164 -9.84 12.12 7.52
N GLY A 165 -9.43 10.89 7.78
CA GLY A 165 -8.36 10.50 8.69
C GLY A 165 -7.00 10.39 7.98
N ASN A 166 -6.14 9.50 8.49
CA ASN A 166 -4.86 9.20 7.83
C ASN A 166 -5.05 8.26 6.63
N GLY A 167 -3.95 7.99 5.90
CA GLY A 167 -4.00 7.06 4.77
C GLY A 167 -2.67 6.39 4.44
N PHE A 168 -2.76 5.39 3.59
CA PHE A 168 -1.68 4.59 3.04
C PHE A 168 -1.72 4.58 1.52
N ALA A 169 -0.55 4.56 0.88
CA ALA A 169 -0.45 4.47 -0.57
C ALA A 169 0.62 3.46 -0.99
N ALA A 170 0.17 2.31 -1.48
CA ALA A 170 1.03 1.39 -2.21
C ALA A 170 1.38 1.94 -3.60
N THR A 171 0.42 2.61 -4.25
CA THR A 171 0.64 3.32 -5.50
C THR A 171 0.45 4.82 -5.28
N PRO A 172 1.51 5.62 -5.05
CA PRO A 172 1.35 7.03 -4.71
C PRO A 172 0.69 7.84 -5.82
N CYS A 173 -0.21 8.75 -5.45
CA CYS A 173 -0.76 9.77 -6.35
C CYS A 173 0.38 10.59 -6.96
N ARG A 174 0.28 10.89 -8.26
CA ARG A 174 1.26 11.72 -8.97
C ARG A 174 0.57 12.75 -9.84
N GLY A 175 1.00 14.01 -9.70
CA GLY A 175 0.57 15.09 -10.57
C GLY A 175 -0.04 16.26 -9.78
N ARG A 176 -0.81 17.09 -10.49
CA ARG A 176 -1.59 18.17 -9.87
C ARG A 176 -2.81 17.56 -9.18
N GLY A 177 -3.18 18.08 -8.00
CA GLY A 177 -4.29 17.55 -7.21
C GLY A 177 -3.92 16.38 -6.29
N CYS A 178 -2.63 16.05 -6.17
CA CYS A 178 -2.12 15.11 -5.17
C CYS A 178 -1.49 15.91 -4.01
N ASN A 179 -2.30 16.35 -3.06
CA ASN A 179 -1.87 16.95 -1.81
C ASN A 179 -1.28 15.89 -0.88
N GLU A 180 -1.82 14.67 -0.93
CA GLU A 180 -1.42 13.51 -0.17
C GLU A 180 -1.00 12.35 -1.07
N ARG A 181 -0.14 11.46 -0.55
CA ARG A 181 0.33 10.30 -1.35
C ARG A 181 -0.81 9.33 -1.67
N TRP A 182 -1.85 9.29 -0.84
CA TRP A 182 -3.01 8.42 -0.96
C TRP A 182 -4.20 9.10 -1.65
N ASP A 183 -4.01 10.32 -2.19
CA ASP A 183 -5.05 11.01 -2.94
C ASP A 183 -5.52 10.21 -4.15
N ASP A 184 -6.79 10.40 -4.50
CA ASP A 184 -7.41 9.70 -5.62
C ASP A 184 -7.09 10.37 -6.97
N ASP A 185 -6.37 9.67 -7.84
CA ASP A 185 -6.09 10.10 -9.21
C ASP A 185 -6.94 9.34 -10.26
N HIS A 186 -7.88 8.52 -9.82
CA HIS A 186 -8.86 7.79 -10.64
C HIS A 186 -10.29 8.31 -10.44
N GLY A 187 -10.69 8.55 -9.18
CA GLY A 187 -12.02 9.04 -8.76
C GLY A 187 -12.96 7.95 -8.21
N HIS A 188 -12.58 6.67 -8.25
CA HIS A 188 -13.46 5.58 -7.80
C HIS A 188 -13.53 5.52 -6.27
N GLY A 189 -12.39 5.56 -5.59
CA GLY A 189 -12.32 5.55 -4.14
C GLY A 189 -12.95 6.79 -3.50
N THR A 190 -12.83 7.97 -4.11
CA THR A 190 -13.57 9.18 -3.68
C THR A 190 -15.09 8.97 -3.76
N HIS A 191 -15.59 8.40 -4.86
CA HIS A 191 -17.02 8.10 -5.01
C HIS A 191 -17.52 7.07 -3.98
N VAL A 192 -16.76 5.99 -3.78
CA VAL A 192 -17.04 4.98 -2.74
C VAL A 192 -17.09 5.63 -1.36
N SER A 193 -16.13 6.50 -1.05
CA SER A 193 -16.05 7.21 0.23
C SER A 193 -17.22 8.15 0.46
N GLY A 194 -17.69 8.84 -0.59
CA GLY A 194 -18.91 9.66 -0.50
C GLY A 194 -20.17 8.86 -0.23
N THR A 195 -20.28 7.66 -0.79
CA THR A 195 -21.40 6.74 -0.46
C THR A 195 -21.38 6.34 1.02
N ILE A 196 -20.18 6.16 1.59
CA ILE A 196 -20.01 5.78 2.99
C ILE A 196 -20.27 6.96 3.93
N GLY A 197 -19.59 8.08 3.73
CA GLY A 197 -19.47 9.13 4.74
C GLY A 197 -19.28 10.54 4.19
N ALA A 198 -19.93 10.88 3.07
CA ALA A 198 -20.17 12.28 2.76
C ALA A 198 -20.96 12.95 3.90
N ILE A 199 -20.52 14.14 4.29
CA ILE A 199 -21.00 14.82 5.51
C ILE A 199 -22.40 15.40 5.30
N ASP A 200 -23.23 15.42 6.35
CA ASP A 200 -24.51 16.14 6.33
C ASP A 200 -24.23 17.66 6.37
N ASN A 201 -24.50 18.35 5.27
CA ASN A 201 -24.20 19.76 5.07
C ASN A 201 -25.14 20.39 4.03
N THR A 202 -24.73 21.50 3.41
CA THR A 202 -25.54 22.24 2.42
C THR A 202 -25.10 22.06 0.96
N ILE A 203 -24.19 21.13 0.67
CA ILE A 203 -23.64 20.86 -0.67
C ILE A 203 -23.65 19.35 -0.97
N GLY A 204 -23.35 18.99 -2.22
CA GLY A 204 -23.07 17.60 -2.58
C GLY A 204 -24.14 16.58 -2.19
N VAL A 205 -23.73 15.51 -1.52
CA VAL A 205 -24.56 14.34 -1.19
C VAL A 205 -24.46 13.96 0.28
N LEU A 206 -25.49 13.29 0.80
CA LEU A 206 -25.42 12.65 2.12
C LEU A 206 -24.86 11.22 2.01
N GLY A 207 -23.93 10.84 2.90
CA GLY A 207 -23.40 9.48 3.03
C GLY A 207 -24.28 8.56 3.90
N MET A 208 -23.95 7.26 3.95
CA MET A 208 -24.61 6.30 4.85
C MET A 208 -24.43 6.62 6.33
N ALA A 209 -23.24 7.11 6.69
CA ALA A 209 -22.82 7.39 8.06
C ALA A 209 -21.94 8.66 8.03
N SER A 210 -22.57 9.82 8.14
CA SER A 210 -21.99 11.15 7.92
C SER A 210 -20.97 11.60 8.98
N GLU A 211 -20.77 10.84 10.06
CA GLU A 211 -19.83 11.16 11.15
C GLU A 211 -18.74 10.08 11.36
N VAL A 212 -18.54 9.18 10.38
CA VAL A 212 -17.41 8.23 10.41
C VAL A 212 -16.07 8.92 10.11
N THR A 213 -14.96 8.30 10.51
CA THR A 213 -13.63 8.68 10.03
C THR A 213 -13.22 7.80 8.84
N LEU A 214 -12.99 8.42 7.68
CA LEU A 214 -12.60 7.76 6.43
C LEU A 214 -11.08 7.71 6.31
N HIS A 215 -10.51 6.52 6.14
CA HIS A 215 -9.08 6.32 5.93
C HIS A 215 -8.82 5.85 4.50
N ALA A 216 -7.98 6.59 3.76
CA ALA A 216 -7.65 6.26 2.39
C ALA A 216 -6.58 5.17 2.33
N VAL A 217 -6.87 4.03 1.71
CA VAL A 217 -5.90 2.96 1.50
C VAL A 217 -5.73 2.73 -0.01
N LYS A 218 -4.88 3.56 -0.63
CA LYS A 218 -4.64 3.56 -2.07
C LYS A 218 -3.78 2.38 -2.51
N VAL A 219 -4.44 1.34 -3.01
CA VAL A 219 -3.81 0.11 -3.53
C VAL A 219 -4.00 -0.06 -5.03
N CYS A 220 -4.85 0.77 -5.63
CA CYS A 220 -5.13 0.76 -7.05
C CYS A 220 -4.47 1.96 -7.76
N THR A 221 -3.88 1.67 -8.91
CA THR A 221 -3.31 2.66 -9.83
C THR A 221 -4.38 3.60 -10.40
N ARG A 222 -3.95 4.70 -11.03
CA ARG A 222 -4.80 5.61 -11.82
C ARG A 222 -5.66 4.92 -12.89
N ALA A 223 -5.29 3.73 -13.34
CA ALA A 223 -6.04 2.93 -14.31
C ALA A 223 -7.01 1.94 -13.65
N GLY A 224 -7.19 2.00 -12.33
CA GLY A 224 -8.10 1.13 -11.57
C GLY A 224 -7.59 -0.30 -11.41
N ARG A 225 -6.29 -0.54 -11.68
CA ARG A 225 -5.64 -1.85 -11.50
C ARG A 225 -4.99 -1.93 -10.12
N CYS A 226 -5.20 -3.04 -9.42
CA CYS A 226 -4.77 -3.26 -8.05
C CYS A 226 -4.05 -4.61 -7.99
N SER A 227 -2.75 -4.65 -7.72
CA SER A 227 -2.04 -5.94 -7.55
C SER A 227 -2.40 -6.58 -6.21
N GLY A 228 -2.46 -7.90 -6.13
CA GLY A 228 -2.68 -8.64 -4.89
C GLY A 228 -1.67 -8.22 -3.81
N SER A 229 -0.41 -8.04 -4.20
CA SER A 229 0.66 -7.59 -3.31
C SER A 229 0.42 -6.20 -2.72
N ASP A 230 -0.14 -5.27 -3.48
CA ASP A 230 -0.50 -3.92 -2.99
C ASP A 230 -1.74 -3.96 -2.09
N ILE A 231 -2.74 -4.80 -2.43
CA ILE A 231 -3.93 -5.01 -1.60
C ILE A 231 -3.51 -5.58 -0.23
N ILE A 232 -2.66 -6.61 -0.20
CA ILE A 232 -2.15 -7.20 1.04
C ILE A 232 -1.34 -6.17 1.83
N ALA A 233 -0.53 -5.32 1.16
CA ALA A 233 0.19 -4.24 1.83
C ALA A 233 -0.76 -3.25 2.52
N GLY A 234 -1.87 -2.91 1.85
CA GLY A 234 -2.95 -2.10 2.43
C GLY A 234 -3.58 -2.76 3.66
N ILE A 235 -3.97 -4.03 3.56
CA ILE A 235 -4.56 -4.78 4.68
C ILE A 235 -3.58 -4.89 5.85
N ASP A 236 -2.29 -5.15 5.58
CA ASP A 236 -1.23 -5.23 6.58
C ASP A 236 -1.08 -3.88 7.31
N TRP A 237 -1.13 -2.76 6.59
CA TRP A 237 -1.12 -1.42 7.17
C TRP A 237 -2.37 -1.14 8.01
N VAL A 238 -3.57 -1.46 7.52
CA VAL A 238 -4.83 -1.28 8.27
C VAL A 238 -4.77 -2.03 9.60
N ALA A 239 -4.35 -3.30 9.58
CA ALA A 239 -4.27 -4.11 10.79
C ALA A 239 -3.27 -3.53 11.82
N GLN A 240 -2.21 -2.85 11.35
CA GLN A 240 -1.29 -2.13 12.22
C GLN A 240 -1.88 -0.85 12.78
N ASP A 241 -2.54 -0.05 11.96
CA ASP A 241 -3.14 1.21 12.38
C ASP A 241 -4.26 0.97 13.42
N VAL A 242 -5.12 -0.03 13.18
CA VAL A 242 -6.16 -0.46 14.14
C VAL A 242 -5.54 -0.87 15.48
N ALA A 243 -4.48 -1.67 15.46
CA ALA A 243 -3.82 -2.12 16.68
C ALA A 243 -3.09 -0.99 17.41
N ALA A 244 -2.42 -0.10 16.69
CA ALA A 244 -1.65 1.00 17.25
C ALA A 244 -2.54 2.06 17.92
N ASN A 245 -3.72 2.30 17.34
CA ASN A 245 -4.66 3.31 17.84
C ASN A 245 -5.76 2.71 18.74
N GLY A 246 -5.80 1.39 18.92
CA GLY A 246 -6.78 0.73 19.79
C GLY A 246 -8.20 0.72 19.23
N TYR A 247 -8.38 0.79 17.91
CA TYR A 247 -9.69 0.78 17.24
C TYR A 247 -10.38 -0.60 17.18
N GLY A 248 -9.99 -1.51 18.07
CA GLY A 248 -10.57 -2.87 18.13
C GLY A 248 -12.08 -2.82 18.34
N GLY A 249 -12.84 -3.37 17.39
CA GLY A 249 -14.31 -3.37 17.42
C GLY A 249 -14.95 -2.07 16.92
N GLN A 250 -14.16 -1.09 16.46
CA GLN A 250 -14.62 0.20 15.93
C GLN A 250 -14.06 0.48 14.52
N ALA A 251 -13.63 -0.56 13.82
CA ALA A 251 -13.01 -0.46 12.50
C ALA A 251 -13.75 -1.33 11.46
N VAL A 252 -13.97 -0.79 10.27
CA VAL A 252 -14.56 -1.47 9.11
C VAL A 252 -13.62 -1.32 7.92
N VAL A 253 -13.51 -2.38 7.10
CA VAL A 253 -12.78 -2.35 5.83
C VAL A 253 -13.77 -2.45 4.68
N ASN A 254 -13.68 -1.54 3.73
CA ASN A 254 -14.38 -1.62 2.45
C ASN A 254 -13.39 -1.89 1.31
N MET A 255 -13.71 -2.87 0.46
CA MET A 255 -12.94 -3.25 -0.74
C MET A 255 -13.88 -3.33 -1.93
N SER A 256 -14.11 -2.20 -2.62
CA SER A 256 -14.95 -2.14 -3.83
C SER A 256 -14.17 -2.55 -5.09
N LEU A 257 -13.45 -3.68 -4.97
CA LEU A 257 -12.55 -4.23 -5.98
C LEU A 257 -12.71 -5.75 -6.07
N GLY A 258 -12.30 -6.32 -7.19
CA GLY A 258 -12.40 -7.75 -7.42
C GLY A 258 -11.72 -8.20 -8.70
N GLY A 259 -11.65 -9.51 -8.88
CA GLY A 259 -10.98 -10.17 -10.00
C GLY A 259 -11.68 -11.49 -10.34
N GLY A 260 -11.27 -12.12 -11.43
CA GLY A 260 -11.66 -13.51 -11.71
C GLY A 260 -11.09 -14.43 -10.64
N GLY A 261 -11.85 -15.45 -10.22
CA GLY A 261 -11.31 -16.50 -9.35
C GLY A 261 -10.25 -17.32 -10.08
N SER A 262 -9.26 -17.81 -9.35
CA SER A 262 -8.26 -18.77 -9.82
C SER A 262 -8.75 -20.22 -9.77
#